data_AF-A0A9X3LUN5-F1
#
_entry.id   AF-A0A9X3LUN5-F1
#
_cell.length_a   1.000
_cell.length_b   1.000
_cell.length_c   1.000
_cell.angle_alpha   90.00
_cell.angle_beta   90.00
_cell.angle_gamma   90.00
#
_symmetry.space_group_name_H-M   'P 1'
#
loop_
_entity.id
_entity.type
_entity.pdbx_description
1 polymer ?
#
loop_
_entity_poly.entity_id
_entity_poly.type
_entity_poly.pdbx_seq_one_letter_code
_entity_poly.pdbx_strand_id
1 'polypeptide(L)'
;MTGNNRNREAAIWLTLAMVVAILLATRLGLPGLVLGIVLAAVAFVGFRNSTVDPEIEALKASLSVARDDIREIIDWYDDFVTGATLDALEQRTITYRALALPNSDIPEIEDFQLRLDSSRRFLARVETHLLHDDLSRHELEKLITIADQRASELAIAWSDARRAARDAD
;
A
#
# COMPACT_ATOMS: atom_id res chain seq x y z
N MET A 1 -8.68 1.60 27.44
CA MET A 1 -8.21 0.53 28.36
C MET A 1 -8.98 -0.78 28.12
N THR A 2 -9.03 -1.28 26.88
CA THR A 2 -9.84 -2.44 26.47
C THR A 2 -9.02 -3.57 25.81
N GLY A 3 -7.69 -3.41 25.72
CA GLY A 3 -6.78 -4.41 25.12
C GLY A 3 -6.43 -5.57 26.04
N ASN A 4 -6.43 -5.38 27.37
CA ASN A 4 -5.95 -6.41 28.30
C ASN A 4 -6.95 -7.58 28.48
N ASN A 5 -8.25 -7.32 28.28
CA ASN A 5 -9.28 -8.35 28.49
C ASN A 5 -9.34 -9.33 27.31
N ARG A 6 -9.20 -8.85 26.07
CA ARG A 6 -9.20 -9.70 24.86
C ARG A 6 -8.01 -10.66 24.81
N ASN A 7 -6.82 -10.20 25.20
CA ASN A 7 -5.64 -11.05 25.26
C ASN A 7 -5.73 -12.12 26.37
N ARG A 8 -6.37 -11.77 27.50
CA ARG A 8 -6.63 -12.72 28.58
C ARG A 8 -7.69 -13.75 28.19
N GLU A 9 -8.77 -13.33 27.55
CA GLU A 9 -9.80 -14.24 27.03
C GLU A 9 -9.21 -15.20 26.00
N ALA A 10 -8.40 -14.71 25.05
CA ALA A 10 -7.71 -15.55 24.08
C ALA A 10 -6.75 -16.55 24.74
N ALA A 11 -6.00 -16.11 25.77
CA ALA A 11 -5.12 -17.00 26.53
C ALA A 11 -5.91 -18.05 27.34
N ILE A 12 -7.08 -17.70 27.89
CA ILE A 12 -7.96 -18.63 28.61
C ILE A 12 -8.54 -19.66 27.63
N TRP A 13 -9.02 -19.24 26.47
CA TRP A 13 -9.53 -20.15 25.44
C TRP A 13 -8.44 -21.07 24.88
N LEU A 14 -7.22 -20.58 24.68
CA LEU A 14 -6.09 -21.36 24.18
C LEU A 14 -5.61 -22.39 25.22
N THR A 15 -5.51 -21.99 26.49
CA THR A 15 -5.17 -22.91 27.58
C THR A 15 -6.26 -23.97 27.80
N LEU A 16 -7.54 -23.58 27.74
CA LEU A 16 -8.66 -24.51 27.83
C LEU A 16 -8.65 -25.52 26.66
N ALA A 17 -8.46 -25.05 25.42
CA ALA A 17 -8.36 -25.91 24.25
C ALA A 17 -7.17 -26.89 24.36
N MET A 18 -6.02 -26.42 24.87
CA MET A 18 -4.84 -27.26 25.08
C MET A 18 -5.07 -28.32 26.18
N VAL A 19 -5.69 -27.96 27.30
CA VAL A 19 -6.03 -28.90 28.37
C VAL A 19 -7.03 -29.96 27.89
N VAL A 20 -8.03 -29.58 27.09
CA VAL A 20 -9.00 -30.51 26.49
C VAL A 20 -8.33 -31.43 25.48
N ALA A 21 -7.40 -30.92 24.66
CA ALA A 21 -6.62 -31.73 23.73
C ALA A 21 -5.75 -32.78 24.43
N ILE A 22 -5.08 -32.41 25.53
CA ILE A 22 -4.27 -33.33 26.35
C ILE A 22 -5.16 -34.39 27.02
N LEU A 23 -6.33 -34.00 27.51
CA LEU A 23 -7.32 -34.92 28.09
C LEU A 23 -7.89 -35.90 27.06
N LEU A 24 -8.13 -35.47 25.81
CA LEU A 24 -8.56 -36.37 24.74
C LEU A 24 -7.44 -37.33 24.29
N ALA A 25 -6.21 -36.84 24.18
CA ALA A 25 -5.05 -37.64 23.77
C ALA A 25 -4.74 -38.76 24.77
N THR A 26 -4.85 -38.49 26.07
CA THR A 26 -4.57 -39.47 27.14
C THR A 26 -5.65 -40.54 27.29
N ARG A 27 -6.90 -40.26 26.89
CA ARG A 27 -8.04 -41.18 27.08
C ARG A 27 -8.38 -42.02 25.84
N LEU A 28 -7.97 -41.63 24.63
CA LEU A 28 -8.42 -42.25 23.37
C LEU A 28 -7.31 -42.83 22.47
N GLY A 29 -6.03 -42.67 22.81
CA GLY A 29 -4.90 -43.19 22.00
C GLY A 29 -4.66 -42.42 20.69
N LEU A 30 -4.18 -43.09 19.64
CA LEU A 30 -3.85 -42.55 18.29
C LEU A 30 -4.84 -41.51 17.71
N PRO A 31 -6.18 -41.70 17.76
CA PRO A 31 -7.12 -40.69 17.24
C PRO A 31 -7.13 -39.38 18.04
N GLY A 32 -6.83 -39.42 19.35
CA GLY A 32 -6.73 -38.22 20.18
C GLY A 32 -5.53 -37.34 19.82
N LEU A 33 -4.45 -37.94 19.33
CA LEU A 33 -3.25 -37.22 18.89
C LEU A 33 -3.54 -36.41 17.61
N VAL A 34 -4.28 -36.98 16.66
CA VAL A 34 -4.73 -36.27 15.45
C VAL A 34 -5.59 -35.06 15.82
N LEU A 35 -6.54 -35.25 16.74
CA LEU A 35 -7.44 -34.20 17.20
C LEU A 35 -6.69 -33.08 17.94
N GLY A 36 -5.68 -33.44 18.74
CA GLY A 36 -4.81 -32.48 19.41
C GLY A 36 -3.98 -31.63 18.46
N ILE A 37 -3.42 -32.22 17.39
CA ILE A 37 -2.71 -31.48 16.35
C ILE A 37 -3.64 -30.51 15.63
N VAL A 38 -4.86 -30.93 15.28
CA VAL A 38 -5.85 -30.07 14.63
C VAL A 38 -6.23 -28.89 15.55
N LEU A 39 -6.47 -29.13 16.83
CA LEU A 39 -6.77 -28.07 17.80
C LEU A 39 -5.59 -27.10 17.98
N ALA A 40 -4.37 -27.61 18.05
CA ALA A 40 -3.17 -26.77 18.13
C ALA A 40 -2.98 -25.91 16.87
N ALA A 41 -3.23 -26.47 15.69
CA ALA A 41 -3.19 -25.73 14.42
C ALA A 41 -4.27 -24.63 14.38
N VAL A 42 -5.50 -24.93 14.78
CA VAL A 42 -6.59 -23.95 14.86
C VAL A 42 -6.29 -22.86 15.89
N ALA A 43 -5.79 -23.21 17.07
CA ALA A 43 -5.39 -22.25 18.10
C ALA A 43 -4.21 -21.38 17.65
N PHE A 44 -3.25 -21.94 16.92
CA PHE A 44 -2.12 -21.22 16.35
C PHE A 44 -2.57 -20.24 15.26
N VAL A 45 -3.48 -20.66 14.36
CA VAL A 45 -4.09 -19.79 13.35
C VAL A 45 -4.90 -18.68 14.03
N GLY A 46 -5.71 -19.00 15.03
CA GLY A 46 -6.48 -18.03 15.81
C GLY A 46 -5.58 -17.02 16.53
N PHE A 47 -4.50 -17.47 17.16
CA PHE A 47 -3.53 -16.59 17.82
C PHE A 47 -2.84 -15.66 16.82
N ARG A 48 -2.45 -16.17 15.65
CA ARG A 48 -1.86 -15.35 14.58
C ARG A 48 -2.85 -14.29 14.07
N ASN A 49 -4.12 -14.67 13.90
CA ASN A 49 -5.17 -13.77 13.42
C ASN A 49 -5.62 -12.75 14.48
N SER A 50 -5.55 -13.09 15.77
CA SER A 50 -5.82 -12.16 16.87
C SER A 50 -4.69 -11.15 17.13
N THR A 51 -3.49 -11.41 16.61
CA THR A 51 -2.34 -10.49 16.77
C THR A 51 -2.36 -9.37 15.72
N VAL A 52 -3.02 -9.57 14.58
CA VAL A 52 -3.18 -8.56 13.52
C VAL A 52 -4.45 -7.76 13.79
N ASP A 53 -4.32 -6.48 14.10
CA ASP A 53 -5.48 -5.60 14.27
C ASP A 53 -6.16 -5.39 12.89
N PRO A 54 -7.41 -5.83 12.69
CA PRO A 54 -8.10 -5.70 11.40
C PRO A 54 -8.20 -4.24 10.93
N GLU A 55 -8.14 -3.29 11.87
CA GLU A 55 -8.12 -1.86 11.59
C GLU A 55 -6.81 -1.41 10.92
N ILE A 56 -5.67 -1.95 11.37
CA ILE A 56 -4.36 -1.69 10.76
C ILE A 56 -4.31 -2.29 9.35
N GLU A 57 -4.88 -3.48 9.16
CA GLU A 57 -4.97 -4.11 7.84
C GLU A 57 -5.81 -3.27 6.87
N ALA A 58 -6.96 -2.76 7.32
CA ALA A 58 -7.79 -1.86 6.53
C ALA A 58 -7.05 -0.55 6.16
N LEU A 59 -6.28 0.03 7.09
CA LEU A 59 -5.47 1.21 6.82
C LEU A 59 -4.32 0.93 5.86
N LYS A 60 -3.66 -0.23 5.95
CA LYS A 60 -2.64 -0.65 4.97
C LYS A 60 -3.24 -0.81 3.58
N ALA A 61 -4.46 -1.36 3.47
CA ALA A 61 -5.18 -1.42 2.21
C ALA A 61 -5.50 -0.03 1.66
N SER A 62 -5.98 0.89 2.50
CA SER A 62 -6.24 2.29 2.12
C SER A 62 -4.96 3.00 1.63
N LEU A 63 -3.85 2.82 2.34
CA LEU A 63 -2.55 3.34 1.91
C LEU A 63 -2.09 2.75 0.58
N SER A 64 -2.36 1.47 0.32
CA SER A 64 -2.08 0.86 -0.98
C SER A 64 -2.86 1.53 -2.10
N VAL A 65 -4.14 1.85 -1.88
CA VAL A 65 -4.99 2.54 -2.87
C VAL A 65 -4.46 3.95 -3.14
N ALA A 66 -4.25 4.76 -2.10
CA ALA A 66 -3.73 6.13 -2.25
C ALA A 66 -2.35 6.18 -2.94
N ARG A 67 -1.52 5.15 -2.72
CA ARG A 67 -0.24 4.95 -3.42
C ARG A 67 -0.45 4.65 -4.90
N ASP A 68 -1.44 3.84 -5.23
CA ASP A 68 -1.72 3.42 -6.60
C ASP A 68 -2.21 4.60 -7.45
N ASP A 69 -2.95 5.55 -6.87
CA ASP A 69 -3.33 6.82 -7.52
C ASP A 69 -2.10 7.64 -7.97
N ILE A 70 -1.06 7.71 -7.13
CA ILE A 70 0.21 8.36 -7.52
C ILE A 70 0.90 7.58 -8.64
N ARG A 71 0.91 6.24 -8.55
CA ARG A 71 1.57 5.39 -9.53
C ARG A 71 0.92 5.51 -10.90
N GLU A 72 -0.40 5.59 -10.96
CA GLU A 72 -1.14 5.74 -12.21
C GLU A 72 -0.66 6.95 -13.02
N ILE A 73 -0.46 8.11 -12.37
CA ILE A 73 0.02 9.32 -13.06
C ILE A 73 1.47 9.16 -13.52
N ILE A 74 2.31 8.49 -12.72
CA ILE A 74 3.69 8.18 -13.10
C ILE A 74 3.69 7.26 -14.32
N ASP A 75 2.85 6.24 -14.33
CA ASP A 75 2.72 5.29 -15.43
C ASP A 75 2.21 5.98 -16.71
N TRP A 76 1.28 6.93 -16.60
CA TRP A 76 0.86 7.76 -17.74
C TRP A 76 2.01 8.58 -18.32
N TYR A 77 2.84 9.17 -17.46
CA TYR A 77 4.01 9.90 -17.92
C TYR A 77 5.05 8.97 -18.55
N ASP A 78 5.30 7.81 -17.95
CA ASP A 78 6.26 6.85 -18.47
C ASP A 78 5.79 6.24 -19.80
N ASP A 79 4.48 6.00 -19.99
CA ASP A 79 3.91 5.63 -21.29
C ASP A 79 4.00 6.79 -22.30
N PHE A 80 3.78 8.04 -21.88
CA PHE A 80 4.01 9.19 -22.75
C PHE A 80 5.47 9.30 -23.22
N VAL A 81 6.45 9.04 -22.34
CA VAL A 81 7.87 9.15 -22.67
C VAL A 81 8.39 7.93 -23.43
N THR A 82 7.96 6.72 -23.07
CA THR A 82 8.57 5.46 -23.56
C THR A 82 7.63 4.60 -24.40
N GLY A 83 6.35 4.91 -24.40
CA GLY A 83 5.31 4.18 -25.13
C GLY A 83 5.60 4.12 -26.63
N ALA A 84 5.45 2.92 -27.18
CA ALA A 84 5.64 2.64 -28.59
C ALA A 84 4.33 2.71 -29.39
N THR A 85 3.23 3.11 -28.76
CA THR A 85 1.94 3.26 -29.44
C THR A 85 1.96 4.47 -30.37
N LEU A 86 1.14 4.43 -31.42
CA LEU A 86 1.02 5.55 -32.35
C LEU A 86 0.59 6.84 -31.64
N ASP A 87 -0.31 6.72 -30.66
CA ASP A 87 -0.82 7.83 -29.87
C ASP A 87 0.27 8.45 -28.96
N ALA A 88 1.05 7.63 -28.25
CA ALA A 88 2.18 8.13 -27.47
C ALA A 88 3.23 8.84 -28.34
N LEU A 89 3.51 8.28 -29.54
CA LEU A 89 4.45 8.89 -30.49
C LEU A 89 3.94 10.24 -31.03
N GLU A 90 2.66 10.33 -31.38
CA GLU A 90 2.01 11.58 -31.80
C GLU A 90 2.07 12.62 -30.67
N GLN A 91 1.64 12.25 -29.47
CA GLN A 91 1.63 13.12 -28.30
C GLN A 91 3.03 13.68 -28.01
N ARG A 92 4.07 12.84 -28.04
CA ARG A 92 5.45 13.25 -27.74
C ARG A 92 6.10 14.08 -28.85
N THR A 93 5.69 13.88 -30.11
CA THR A 93 6.38 14.49 -31.27
C THR A 93 5.66 15.75 -31.78
N ILE A 94 4.34 15.77 -31.68
CA ILE A 94 3.47 16.77 -32.32
C ILE A 94 2.68 17.59 -31.30
N THR A 95 2.02 16.97 -30.32
CA THR A 95 1.03 17.70 -29.49
C THR A 95 1.59 18.28 -28.19
N TYR A 96 2.57 17.62 -27.59
CA TYR A 96 3.14 17.97 -26.29
C TYR A 96 4.67 17.89 -26.34
N ARG A 97 5.27 18.34 -27.44
CA ARG A 97 6.72 18.19 -27.64
C ARG A 97 7.51 18.78 -26.49
N ALA A 98 7.13 19.97 -26.02
CA ALA A 98 7.78 20.66 -24.92
C ALA A 98 7.83 19.85 -23.61
N LEU A 99 6.87 18.94 -23.40
CA LEU A 99 6.79 18.07 -22.21
C LEU A 99 7.79 16.91 -22.24
N ALA A 100 8.25 16.55 -23.44
CA ALA A 100 9.23 15.49 -23.66
C ALA A 100 10.68 15.98 -23.49
N LEU A 101 10.90 17.31 -23.49
CA LEU A 101 12.23 17.87 -23.29
C LEU A 101 12.62 17.83 -21.80
N PRO A 102 13.81 17.31 -21.48
CA PRO A 102 14.36 17.47 -20.14
C PRO A 102 14.76 18.92 -19.91
N ASN A 103 14.45 19.47 -18.72
CA ASN A 103 14.73 20.86 -18.33
C ASN A 103 14.05 21.88 -19.24
N SER A 104 12.72 21.80 -19.36
CA SER A 104 11.94 22.80 -20.10
C SER A 104 12.00 24.16 -19.42
N ASP A 105 12.12 25.25 -20.20
CA ASP A 105 12.03 26.63 -19.69
C ASP A 105 10.58 27.03 -19.32
N ILE A 106 9.61 26.14 -19.53
CA ILE A 106 8.20 26.35 -19.21
C ILE A 106 7.97 25.99 -17.73
N PRO A 107 7.61 26.96 -16.87
CA PRO A 107 7.51 26.76 -15.42
C PRO A 107 6.58 25.61 -15.00
N GLU A 108 5.46 25.44 -15.70
CA GLU A 108 4.47 24.39 -15.42
C GLU A 108 5.03 22.98 -15.69
N ILE A 109 5.87 22.86 -16.73
CA ILE A 109 6.52 21.60 -17.08
C ILE A 109 7.63 21.28 -16.08
N GLU A 110 8.43 22.28 -15.69
CA GLU A 110 9.45 22.13 -14.65
C GLU A 110 8.84 21.72 -13.30
N ASP A 111 7.78 22.41 -12.85
CA ASP A 111 7.09 22.09 -11.59
C ASP A 111 6.54 20.66 -11.60
N PHE A 112 5.94 20.22 -12.72
CA PHE A 112 5.50 18.84 -12.88
C PHE A 112 6.66 17.84 -12.78
N GLN A 113 7.77 18.07 -13.47
CA GLN A 113 8.94 17.18 -13.43
C GLN A 113 9.53 17.08 -12.00
N LEU A 114 9.61 18.20 -11.28
CA LEU A 114 10.06 18.23 -9.88
C LEU A 114 9.13 17.45 -8.97
N ARG A 115 7.81 17.61 -9.13
CA ARG A 115 6.80 16.88 -8.34
C ARG A 115 6.84 15.39 -8.64
N LEU A 116 6.95 15.01 -9.92
CA LEU A 116 7.07 13.63 -10.37
C LEU A 116 8.25 12.92 -9.68
N ASP A 117 9.43 13.52 -9.71
CA ASP A 117 10.62 13.00 -9.05
C ASP A 117 10.46 12.91 -7.53
N SER A 118 9.84 13.90 -6.91
CA SER A 118 9.54 13.88 -5.48
C SER A 118 8.58 12.74 -5.09
N SER A 119 7.59 12.47 -5.94
CA SER A 119 6.57 11.45 -5.76
C SER A 119 7.15 10.04 -5.94
N ARG A 120 8.03 9.83 -6.94
CA ARG A 120 8.79 8.57 -7.09
C ARG A 120 9.59 8.22 -5.83
N ARG A 121 10.29 9.20 -5.25
CA ARG A 121 11.03 9.00 -3.98
C ARG A 121 10.11 8.72 -2.81
N PHE A 122 8.93 9.33 -2.77
CA PHE A 122 7.92 9.04 -1.75
C PHE A 122 7.40 7.60 -1.87
N LEU A 123 7.06 7.14 -3.07
CA LEU A 123 6.60 5.78 -3.32
C LEU A 123 7.62 4.72 -2.88
N ALA A 124 8.88 4.89 -3.26
CA ALA A 124 9.95 3.96 -2.85
C ALA A 124 10.06 3.83 -1.32
N ARG A 125 9.86 4.93 -0.58
CA ARG A 125 9.84 4.90 0.89
C ARG A 125 8.59 4.21 1.42
N VAL A 126 7.40 4.52 0.89
CA VAL A 126 6.14 3.91 1.35
C VAL A 126 6.15 2.40 1.14
N GLU A 127 6.64 1.92 0.00
CA GLU A 127 6.79 0.48 -0.27
C GLU A 127 7.72 -0.21 0.73
N THR A 128 8.83 0.46 1.09
CA THR A 128 9.75 -0.07 2.09
C THR A 128 9.07 -0.22 3.47
N HIS A 129 8.30 0.78 3.90
CA HIS A 129 7.58 0.73 5.19
C HIS A 129 6.44 -0.29 5.20
N LEU A 130 5.69 -0.41 4.09
CA LEU A 130 4.62 -1.41 3.95
C LEU A 130 5.14 -2.85 4.05
N LEU A 131 6.38 -3.10 3.61
CA LEU A 131 6.99 -4.44 3.61
C LEU A 131 7.66 -4.83 4.94
N HIS A 132 8.21 -3.86 5.68
CA HIS A 132 9.15 -4.16 6.78
C HIS A 132 8.73 -3.66 8.16
N ASP A 133 7.76 -2.74 8.26
CA ASP A 133 7.52 -2.01 9.51
C ASP A 133 6.11 -2.22 10.06
N ASP A 134 6.02 -2.33 11.40
CA ASP A 134 4.74 -2.40 12.10
C ASP A 134 4.26 -0.97 12.40
N LEU A 135 3.88 -0.27 11.32
CA LEU A 135 3.42 1.11 11.37
C LEU A 135 2.24 1.24 12.34
N SER A 136 2.30 2.22 13.23
CA SER A 136 1.18 2.54 14.08
C SER A 136 0.02 3.10 13.25
N ARG A 137 -1.19 2.99 13.80
CA ARG A 137 -2.41 3.55 13.20
C ARG A 137 -2.25 5.02 12.80
N HIS A 138 -1.70 5.84 13.67
CA HIS A 138 -1.54 7.28 13.44
C HIS A 138 -0.54 7.58 12.31
N GLU A 139 0.52 6.77 12.19
CA GLU A 139 1.49 6.89 11.10
C GLU A 139 0.87 6.51 9.77
N LEU A 140 0.06 5.44 9.72
CA LEU A 140 -0.69 5.05 8.52
C LEU A 140 -1.66 6.15 8.08
N GLU A 141 -2.47 6.69 9.00
CA GLU A 141 -3.41 7.78 8.70
C GLU A 141 -2.68 9.01 8.13
N LYS A 142 -1.55 9.38 8.74
CA LYS A 142 -0.72 10.49 8.26
C LYS A 142 -0.14 10.20 6.88
N LEU A 143 0.35 8.99 6.62
CA LEU A 143 0.89 8.60 5.32
C LEU A 143 -0.18 8.62 4.23
N ILE A 144 -1.39 8.15 4.53
CA ILE A 144 -2.55 8.21 3.61
C ILE A 144 -2.84 9.66 3.24
N THR A 145 -2.97 10.55 4.23
CA THR A 145 -3.24 11.98 3.96
C THR A 145 -2.15 12.62 3.08
N ILE A 146 -0.88 12.28 3.32
CA ILE A 146 0.24 12.77 2.50
C ILE A 146 0.17 12.18 1.08
N ALA A 147 -0.19 10.90 0.94
CA ALA A 147 -0.34 10.26 -0.37
C ALA A 147 -1.47 10.90 -1.18
N ASP A 148 -2.64 11.11 -0.58
CA ASP A 148 -3.79 11.75 -1.21
C ASP A 148 -3.45 13.17 -1.69
N GLN A 149 -2.81 13.96 -0.82
CA GLN A 149 -2.39 15.31 -1.18
C GLN A 149 -1.40 15.29 -2.35
N ARG A 150 -0.43 14.37 -2.35
CA ARG A 150 0.55 14.23 -3.42
C ARG A 150 -0.07 13.77 -4.74
N ALA A 151 -1.03 12.85 -4.69
CA ALA A 151 -1.76 12.40 -5.87
C ALA A 151 -2.51 13.56 -6.52
N SER A 152 -3.26 14.33 -5.71
CA SER A 152 -4.00 15.51 -6.16
C SER A 152 -3.07 16.58 -6.76
N GLU A 153 -2.00 16.94 -6.06
CA GLU A 153 -1.02 17.92 -6.55
C GLU A 153 -0.34 17.47 -7.84
N LEU A 154 0.02 16.18 -7.95
CA LEU A 154 0.64 15.63 -9.14
C LEU A 154 -0.33 15.59 -10.33
N ALA A 155 -1.60 15.29 -10.10
CA ALA A 155 -2.64 15.29 -11.14
C ALA A 155 -2.88 16.70 -11.70
N ILE A 156 -2.94 17.71 -10.82
CA ILE A 156 -3.07 19.11 -11.22
C ILE A 156 -1.86 19.50 -12.07
N ALA A 157 -0.64 19.28 -11.56
CA ALA A 157 0.59 19.62 -12.27
C ALA A 157 0.71 18.91 -13.62
N TRP A 158 0.28 17.65 -13.72
CA TRP A 158 0.23 16.92 -15.00
C TRP A 158 -0.69 17.60 -16.02
N SER A 159 -1.89 17.99 -15.58
CA SER A 159 -2.86 18.67 -16.44
C SER A 159 -2.37 20.05 -16.88
N ASP A 160 -1.71 20.79 -15.99
CA ASP A 160 -1.17 22.12 -16.26
C ASP A 160 0.03 22.04 -17.21
N ALA A 161 0.92 21.07 -17.00
CA ALA A 161 2.06 20.83 -17.89
C ALA A 161 1.63 20.44 -19.31
N ARG A 162 0.59 19.61 -19.46
CA ARG A 162 0.02 19.29 -20.79
C ARG A 162 -0.62 20.51 -21.44
N ARG A 163 -1.30 21.36 -20.68
CA ARG A 163 -1.88 22.61 -21.21
C ARG A 163 -0.79 23.56 -21.70
N ALA A 164 0.22 23.80 -20.86
CA ALA A 164 1.35 24.66 -21.19
C ALA A 164 2.14 24.13 -22.40
N ALA A 165 2.35 22.81 -22.49
CA ALA A 165 3.02 22.20 -23.64
C ALA A 165 2.23 22.39 -24.94
N ARG A 166 0.89 22.38 -24.89
CA ARG A 166 0.03 22.60 -26.06
C ARG A 166 0.02 24.07 -26.50
N ASP A 167 0.12 25.00 -25.55
CA ASP A 167 0.12 26.44 -25.84
C ASP A 167 1.50 26.95 -26.30
N ALA A 168 2.55 26.16 -26.12
CA ALA A 168 3.92 26.47 -26.51
C ALA A 168 4.30 26.03 -27.94
N ASP A 169 3.47 25.19 -28.58
CA ASP A 169 3.57 24.79 -29.99
C ASP A 169 2.83 25.78 -30.91
#